data_AF-A0A2D8SVU7-F1
#
_entry.id   AF-A0A2D8SVU7-F1
#
_cell.length_a   1.000
_cell.length_b   1.000
_cell.length_c   1.000
_cell.angle_alpha   90.00
_cell.angle_beta   90.00
_cell.angle_gamma   90.00
#
_symmetry.space_group_name_H-M   'P 1'
#
loop_
_entity.id
_entity.type
_entity.pdbx_description
1 polymer ?
#
loop_
_entity_poly.entity_id
_entity_poly.type
_entity_poly.pdbx_seq_one_letter_code
_entity_poly.pdbx_strand_id
1 'polypeptide(L)'
;MIALFFIVACSSVVKAEDTVIDREELHIKVQNICPVSGLELGAHGPPVKVVVGEDKEEVYLCCKACMQRQIDPDHWATIHQNIATAQRICPVMKHPLPAKASWQIIQGRVVFVCCPPCLEKIAEDPDSHLKQIDSLYSESLLAASSDGK
;
A
#
# COMPACT_ATOMS: atom_id res chain seq x y z
N MET A 1 39.19 -47.40 -21.56
CA MET A 1 38.92 -45.97 -21.30
C MET A 1 37.48 -45.69 -21.72
N ILE A 2 36.52 -45.81 -20.81
CA ILE A 2 35.11 -45.50 -21.08
C ILE A 2 34.73 -44.40 -20.09
N ALA A 3 34.42 -43.24 -20.63
CA ALA A 3 34.18 -42.00 -19.89
C ALA A 3 32.89 -42.11 -19.07
N LEU A 4 33.02 -41.85 -17.77
CA LEU A 4 31.89 -41.63 -16.86
C LEU A 4 31.23 -40.30 -17.27
N PHE A 5 30.07 -40.35 -17.90
CA PHE A 5 29.20 -39.19 -18.07
C PHE A 5 28.56 -38.86 -16.72
N PHE A 6 29.12 -37.89 -16.00
CA PHE A 6 28.43 -37.23 -14.90
C PHE A 6 27.30 -36.38 -15.51
N ILE A 7 26.06 -36.87 -15.39
CA ILE A 7 24.86 -36.11 -15.68
C ILE A 7 24.76 -35.03 -14.59
N VAL A 8 25.21 -33.81 -14.90
CA VAL A 8 24.94 -32.62 -14.09
C VAL A 8 23.46 -32.30 -14.29
N ALA A 9 22.62 -32.74 -13.35
CA ALA A 9 21.26 -32.27 -13.24
C ALA A 9 21.31 -30.77 -12.87
N CYS A 10 21.17 -29.92 -13.87
CA CYS A 10 20.92 -28.50 -13.67
C CYS A 10 19.48 -28.40 -13.16
N SER A 11 19.29 -28.50 -11.83
CA SER A 11 18.02 -28.20 -11.19
C SER A 11 17.76 -26.71 -11.38
N SER A 12 17.03 -26.38 -12.44
CA SER A 12 16.34 -25.10 -12.56
C SER A 12 15.37 -25.01 -11.40
N VAL A 13 15.83 -24.40 -10.30
CA VAL A 13 14.95 -23.85 -9.28
C VAL A 13 14.20 -22.73 -9.99
N VAL A 14 13.08 -23.08 -10.62
CA VAL A 14 12.05 -22.12 -10.96
C VAL A 14 11.55 -21.64 -9.61
N LYS A 15 12.01 -20.46 -9.20
CA LYS A 15 11.49 -19.77 -8.04
C LYS A 15 9.99 -19.66 -8.29
N ALA A 16 9.19 -20.20 -7.36
CA ALA A 16 7.77 -19.99 -7.33
C ALA A 16 7.53 -18.47 -7.29
N GLU A 17 7.20 -17.90 -8.44
CA GLU A 17 6.68 -16.54 -8.55
C GLU A 17 5.17 -16.61 -8.26
N ASP A 18 4.86 -17.11 -7.07
CA ASP A 18 3.52 -17.12 -6.51
C ASP A 18 3.22 -15.71 -6.00
N THR A 19 2.38 -14.99 -6.73
CA THR A 19 1.50 -13.92 -6.20
C THR A 19 2.17 -12.95 -5.22
N VAL A 20 3.30 -12.36 -5.58
CA VAL A 20 3.78 -11.18 -4.85
C VAL A 20 2.84 -10.05 -5.23
N ILE A 21 1.84 -9.79 -4.38
CA ILE A 21 1.12 -8.53 -4.40
C ILE A 21 2.19 -7.44 -4.38
N ASP A 22 2.29 -6.68 -5.48
CA ASP A 22 3.16 -5.52 -5.50
C ASP A 22 2.58 -4.47 -4.55
N ARG A 23 3.08 -4.48 -3.32
CA ARG A 23 2.63 -3.59 -2.24
C ARG A 23 2.81 -2.12 -2.61
N GLU A 24 3.87 -1.80 -3.33
CA GLU A 24 4.11 -0.43 -3.81
C GLU A 24 3.05 -0.04 -4.84
N GLU A 25 2.73 -0.91 -5.79
CA GLU A 25 1.66 -0.68 -6.75
C GLU A 25 0.29 -0.51 -6.08
N LEU A 26 -0.04 -1.35 -5.09
CA LEU A 26 -1.27 -1.20 -4.31
C LEU A 26 -1.36 0.18 -3.65
N HIS A 27 -0.27 0.61 -3.01
CA HIS A 27 -0.26 1.89 -2.30
C HIS A 27 -0.39 3.06 -3.28
N ILE A 28 0.28 3.00 -4.43
CA ILE A 28 0.15 4.01 -5.49
C ILE A 28 -1.32 4.10 -5.94
N LYS A 29 -1.95 2.96 -6.23
CA LYS A 29 -3.34 2.91 -6.69
C LYS A 29 -4.33 3.39 -5.64
N VAL A 30 -4.13 3.02 -4.38
CA VAL A 30 -4.97 3.47 -3.26
C VAL A 30 -4.77 4.94 -2.95
N GLN A 31 -3.53 5.44 -2.95
CA GLN A 31 -3.27 6.86 -2.79
C GLN A 31 -3.96 7.66 -3.91
N ASN A 32 -3.94 7.12 -5.14
CA ASN A 32 -4.61 7.57 -6.35
C ASN A 32 -4.10 8.91 -6.91
N ILE A 33 -3.95 9.93 -6.06
CA ILE A 33 -3.54 11.28 -6.46
C ILE A 33 -2.20 11.69 -5.84
N CYS A 34 -1.54 12.65 -6.50
CA CYS A 34 -0.34 13.30 -5.99
C CYS A 34 -0.70 14.29 -4.87
N PRO A 35 -0.03 14.25 -3.70
CA PRO A 35 -0.34 15.14 -2.56
C PRO A 35 0.00 16.61 -2.84
N VAL A 36 0.80 16.89 -3.88
CA VAL A 36 1.18 18.24 -4.27
C VAL A 36 0.26 18.79 -5.35
N SER A 37 0.06 18.04 -6.43
CA SER A 37 -0.64 18.54 -7.63
C SER A 37 -2.10 18.12 -7.74
N GLY A 38 -2.57 17.15 -6.95
CA GLY A 38 -3.92 16.58 -7.06
C GLY A 38 -4.16 15.69 -8.28
N LEU A 39 -3.24 15.70 -9.25
CA LEU A 39 -3.26 14.83 -10.44
C LEU A 39 -3.10 13.35 -10.10
N GLU A 40 -3.72 12.50 -10.92
CA GLU A 40 -3.63 11.03 -10.81
C GLU A 40 -2.18 10.52 -10.95
N LEU A 41 -1.85 9.54 -10.11
CA LEU A 41 -0.57 8.86 -10.15
C LEU A 41 -0.52 7.86 -11.32
N GLY A 42 0.65 7.71 -11.94
CA GLY A 42 0.88 6.80 -13.06
C GLY A 42 0.57 7.39 -14.43
N ALA A 43 -0.25 8.43 -14.54
CA ALA A 43 -0.58 9.08 -15.82
C ALA A 43 0.62 9.84 -16.46
N HIS A 44 1.60 10.24 -15.66
CA HIS A 44 2.73 11.09 -16.08
C HIS A 44 4.10 10.42 -15.90
N GLY A 45 4.12 9.08 -15.83
CA GLY A 45 5.31 8.27 -15.59
C GLY A 45 5.28 7.56 -14.23
N PRO A 46 6.39 6.86 -13.88
CA PRO A 46 6.45 6.11 -12.62
C PRO A 46 6.43 7.08 -11.43
N PRO A 47 5.53 6.87 -10.46
CA PRO A 47 5.49 7.67 -9.24
C PRO A 47 6.81 7.62 -8.46
N VAL A 48 7.09 8.69 -7.72
CA VAL A 48 8.31 8.83 -6.90
C VAL A 48 7.93 8.71 -5.43
N LYS A 49 8.40 7.65 -4.77
CA LYS A 49 8.22 7.46 -3.32
C LYS A 49 9.06 8.46 -2.52
N VAL A 50 8.44 9.09 -1.53
CA VAL A 50 9.05 10.01 -0.58
C VAL A 50 8.55 9.71 0.84
N VAL A 51 9.32 10.13 1.84
CA VAL A 51 8.95 10.03 3.26
C VAL A 51 8.67 11.44 3.79
N VAL A 52 7.55 11.64 4.47
CA VAL A 52 7.08 12.94 4.95
C VAL A 52 6.67 12.90 6.42
N GLY A 53 6.69 14.07 7.07
CA GLY A 53 6.31 14.22 8.48
C GLY A 53 7.30 13.63 9.48
N GLU A 54 7.08 13.89 10.77
CA GLU A 54 7.91 13.36 11.86
C GLU A 54 7.68 11.85 12.06
N ASP A 55 6.45 11.40 11.81
CA ASP A 55 6.02 10.01 11.90
C ASP A 55 6.42 9.14 10.68
N LYS A 56 7.13 9.74 9.70
CA LYS A 56 7.72 9.07 8.54
C LYS A 56 6.72 8.35 7.64
N GLU A 57 5.66 9.03 7.23
CA GLU A 57 4.70 8.49 6.26
C GLU A 57 5.33 8.37 4.86
N GLU A 58 5.17 7.20 4.23
CA GLU A 58 5.55 6.97 2.84
C GLU A 58 4.42 7.38 1.90
N VAL A 59 4.71 8.30 0.98
CA VAL A 59 3.75 8.76 -0.03
C VAL A 59 4.40 8.86 -1.41
N TYR A 60 3.57 8.91 -2.44
CA TYR A 60 4.00 8.89 -3.83
C TYR A 60 3.69 10.22 -4.52
N LEU A 61 4.70 10.78 -5.18
CA LEU A 61 4.56 11.96 -6.03
C LEU A 61 4.38 11.54 -7.48
N CYS A 62 3.64 12.31 -8.27
CA CYS A 62 3.48 12.01 -9.69
C CYS A 62 4.81 12.14 -10.48
N CYS A 63 5.73 13.01 -10.04
CA CYS A 63 7.03 13.21 -10.67
C CYS A 63 8.03 13.89 -9.73
N LYS A 64 9.31 13.93 -10.14
CA LYS A 64 10.42 14.57 -9.39
C LYS A 64 10.21 16.06 -9.14
N ALA A 65 9.47 16.76 -10.00
CA ALA A 65 9.22 18.20 -9.85
C ALA A 65 8.41 18.55 -8.58
N CYS A 66 7.67 17.59 -8.02
CA CYS A 66 6.91 17.80 -6.79
C CYS A 66 7.74 17.62 -5.51
N MET A 67 8.97 17.08 -5.56
CA MET A 67 9.77 16.77 -4.38
C MET A 67 10.14 17.97 -3.50
N GLN A 68 10.14 19.18 -4.08
CA GLN A 68 10.52 20.42 -3.40
C GLN A 68 9.31 21.34 -3.15
N ARG A 69 8.09 20.83 -3.36
CA ARG A 69 6.86 21.60 -3.20
C ARG A 69 6.13 21.18 -1.95
N GLN A 70 5.35 22.10 -1.40
CA GLN A 70 4.54 21.84 -0.23
C GLN A 70 3.37 20.91 -0.59
N ILE A 71 3.07 19.97 0.30
CA ILE A 71 1.84 19.17 0.24
C ILE A 71 0.65 20.08 0.43
N ASP A 72 -0.35 19.90 -0.43
CA ASP A 72 -1.62 20.60 -0.31
C ASP A 72 -2.51 19.90 0.75
N PRO A 73 -3.06 20.62 1.74
CA PRO A 73 -3.88 20.02 2.79
C PRO A 73 -5.14 19.31 2.30
N ASP A 74 -5.76 19.77 1.23
CA ASP A 74 -7.00 19.19 0.69
C ASP A 74 -6.70 17.90 -0.07
N HIS A 75 -5.61 17.88 -0.83
CA HIS A 75 -5.11 16.65 -1.45
C HIS A 75 -4.69 15.63 -0.38
N TRP A 76 -4.07 16.09 0.70
CA TRP A 76 -3.70 15.24 1.83
C TRP A 76 -4.92 14.58 2.49
N ALA A 77 -5.96 15.37 2.79
CA ALA A 77 -7.21 14.86 3.32
C ALA A 77 -7.86 13.84 2.37
N THR A 78 -7.81 14.11 1.07
CA THR A 78 -8.33 13.20 0.03
C THR A 78 -7.56 11.87 0.02
N ILE A 79 -6.23 11.90 0.13
CA ILE A 79 -5.40 10.70 0.21
C ILE A 79 -5.75 9.84 1.42
N HIS A 80 -5.86 10.44 2.61
CA HIS A 80 -6.26 9.73 3.82
C HIS A 80 -7.66 9.11 3.68
N GLN A 81 -8.58 9.81 3.01
CA GLN A 81 -9.90 9.28 2.71
C GLN A 81 -9.84 8.09 1.74
N ASN A 82 -9.02 8.16 0.68
CA ASN A 82 -8.84 7.05 -0.25
C ASN A 82 -8.30 5.80 0.46
N ILE A 83 -7.30 5.99 1.33
CA ILE A 83 -6.71 4.94 2.18
C ILE A 83 -7.77 4.32 3.09
N ALA A 84 -8.55 5.13 3.80
CA ALA A 84 -9.62 4.64 4.69
C ALA A 84 -10.71 3.87 3.93
N THR A 85 -11.11 4.37 2.76
CA THR A 85 -12.12 3.74 1.89
C THR A 85 -11.62 2.41 1.33
N ALA A 86 -10.39 2.36 0.84
CA ALA A 86 -9.79 1.12 0.34
C ALA A 86 -9.59 0.10 1.47
N GLN A 87 -9.17 0.56 2.65
CA GLN A 87 -8.99 -0.31 3.80
C GLN A 87 -10.33 -0.88 4.28
N ARG A 88 -11.40 -0.05 4.36
CA ARG A 88 -12.82 -0.34 4.70
C ARG A 88 -13.11 -1.09 6.01
N ILE A 89 -12.21 -1.93 6.50
CA ILE A 89 -12.35 -2.85 7.62
C ILE A 89 -11.20 -2.60 8.61
N CYS A 90 -11.51 -2.67 9.90
CA CYS A 90 -10.50 -2.70 10.95
C CYS A 90 -9.72 -4.03 10.88
N PRO A 91 -8.38 -4.03 10.74
CA PRO A 91 -7.60 -5.26 10.59
C PRO A 91 -7.59 -6.10 11.87
N VAL A 92 -7.85 -5.50 13.03
CA VAL A 92 -7.93 -6.20 14.31
C VAL A 92 -9.30 -6.83 14.52
N MET A 93 -10.36 -6.01 14.45
CA MET A 93 -11.72 -6.42 14.83
C MET A 93 -12.56 -6.99 13.68
N LYS A 94 -12.08 -6.89 12.43
CA LYS A 94 -12.70 -7.46 11.22
C LYS A 94 -14.10 -6.96 10.88
N HIS A 95 -14.50 -5.80 11.38
CA HIS A 95 -15.74 -5.13 11.02
C HIS A 95 -15.45 -3.80 10.29
N PRO A 96 -16.47 -3.20 9.64
CA PRO A 96 -16.31 -1.92 8.95
C PRO A 96 -15.73 -0.83 9.86
N LEU A 97 -14.91 0.04 9.26
CA LEU A 97 -14.41 1.24 9.94
C LEU A 97 -15.58 2.21 10.23
N PRO A 98 -15.62 2.86 11.39
CA PRO A 98 -16.60 3.89 11.67
C PRO A 98 -16.27 5.16 10.89
N ALA A 99 -17.26 6.06 10.74
CA ALA A 99 -17.06 7.35 10.07
C ALA A 99 -15.95 8.22 10.70
N LYS A 100 -15.67 8.04 12.00
CA LYS A 100 -14.59 8.69 12.73
C LYS A 100 -13.58 7.65 13.22
N ALA A 101 -12.95 6.96 12.28
CA ALA A 101 -11.89 5.99 12.57
C ALA A 101 -10.65 6.70 13.16
N SER A 102 -9.98 6.03 14.09
CA SER A 102 -8.65 6.44 14.55
C SER A 102 -7.60 5.92 13.57
N TRP A 103 -6.45 6.56 13.48
CA TRP A 103 -5.36 6.12 12.61
C TRP A 103 -4.00 6.51 13.19
N GLN A 104 -2.96 5.78 12.78
CA GLN A 104 -1.55 6.11 13.01
C GLN A 104 -0.71 5.67 11.82
N ILE A 105 0.52 6.17 11.73
CA ILE A 105 1.52 5.71 10.77
C ILE A 105 2.29 4.55 11.39
N ILE A 106 2.24 3.38 10.74
CA ILE A 106 2.90 2.15 11.18
C ILE A 106 3.75 1.64 10.02
N GLN A 107 5.07 1.55 10.23
CA GLN A 107 6.03 1.18 9.18
C GLN A 107 5.85 2.02 7.89
N GLY A 108 5.66 3.33 8.05
CA GLY A 108 5.47 4.27 6.93
C GLY A 108 4.08 4.27 6.31
N ARG A 109 3.13 3.48 6.82
CA ARG A 109 1.77 3.37 6.26
C ARG A 109 0.73 3.94 7.20
N VAL A 110 -0.21 4.71 6.68
CA VAL A 110 -1.41 5.10 7.44
C VAL A 110 -2.29 3.86 7.63
N VAL A 111 -2.53 3.50 8.89
CA VAL A 111 -3.41 2.39 9.26
C VAL A 111 -4.59 2.92 10.04
N PHE A 112 -5.79 2.67 9.52
CA PHE A 112 -7.05 3.01 10.19
C PHE A 112 -7.51 1.88 11.09
N VAL A 113 -8.14 2.24 12.20
CA VAL A 113 -8.78 1.30 13.13
C VAL A 113 -10.10 1.85 13.63
N CYS A 114 -10.93 0.95 14.15
CA CYS A 114 -12.21 1.34 14.72
C CYS A 114 -12.11 2.09 16.05
N CYS A 115 -11.06 1.83 16.83
CA CYS A 115 -10.83 2.47 18.13
C CYS A 115 -9.35 2.44 18.52
N PRO A 116 -8.87 3.38 19.35
CA PRO A 116 -7.46 3.49 19.73
C PRO A 116 -6.80 2.21 20.25
N PRO A 117 -7.45 1.35 21.06
CA PRO A 117 -6.82 0.10 21.54
C PRO A 117 -6.41 -0.88 20.43
N CYS A 118 -6.99 -0.77 19.24
CA CYS A 118 -6.56 -1.59 18.10
C CYS A 118 -5.17 -1.21 17.59
N LEU A 119 -4.70 0.04 17.81
CA LEU A 119 -3.38 0.48 17.39
C LEU A 119 -2.28 -0.23 18.20
N GLU A 120 -2.51 -0.41 19.50
CA GLU A 120 -1.60 -1.18 20.37
C GLU A 120 -1.50 -2.64 19.91
N LYS A 121 -2.63 -3.27 19.56
CA LYS A 121 -2.65 -4.64 19.03
C LYS A 121 -1.93 -4.79 17.69
N ILE A 122 -1.97 -3.77 16.83
CA ILE A 122 -1.23 -3.80 15.57
C ILE A 122 0.28 -3.69 15.85
N ALA A 123 0.69 -2.89 16.84
CA ALA A 123 2.10 -2.74 17.19
C ALA A 123 2.76 -4.05 17.67
N GLU A 124 1.98 -5.01 18.19
CA GLU A 124 2.47 -6.34 18.60
C GLU A 124 2.82 -7.25 17.42
N ASP A 125 2.11 -7.13 16.29
CA ASP A 125 2.33 -7.91 15.07
C ASP A 125 1.98 -7.08 13.82
N PRO A 126 2.80 -6.07 13.48
CA PRO A 126 2.48 -5.12 12.42
C PRO A 126 2.40 -5.81 11.06
N ASP A 127 3.31 -6.75 10.76
CA ASP A 127 3.42 -7.38 9.44
C ASP A 127 2.16 -8.18 9.08
N SER A 128 1.58 -8.92 10.03
CA SER A 128 0.33 -9.67 9.82
C SER A 128 -0.85 -8.75 9.52
N HIS A 129 -0.99 -7.65 10.25
CA HIS A 129 -2.08 -6.69 10.04
C HIS A 129 -1.90 -5.91 8.75
N LEU A 130 -0.68 -5.50 8.41
CA LEU A 130 -0.37 -4.82 7.16
C LEU A 130 -0.64 -5.71 5.94
N LYS A 131 -0.32 -7.01 6.03
CA LYS A 131 -0.66 -7.97 4.97
C LYS A 131 -2.18 -8.11 4.77
N GLN A 132 -2.96 -8.07 5.84
CA GLN A 132 -4.42 -8.08 5.73
C GLN A 132 -4.95 -6.80 5.08
N ILE A 133 -4.35 -5.64 5.38
CA ILE A 133 -4.68 -4.38 4.71
C ILE A 133 -4.37 -4.45 3.21
N ASP A 134 -3.26 -5.08 2.82
CA ASP A 134 -2.92 -5.28 1.40
C ASP A 134 -3.99 -6.12 0.67
N SER A 135 -4.52 -7.16 1.31
CA SER A 135 -5.66 -7.90 0.77
C SER A 135 -6.90 -7.02 0.59
N LEU A 136 -7.22 -6.18 1.58
CA LEU A 136 -8.37 -5.27 1.54
C LEU A 136 -8.23 -4.24 0.41
N TYR A 137 -7.01 -3.70 0.22
CA TYR A 137 -6.69 -2.81 -0.90
C TYR A 137 -6.91 -3.50 -2.24
N SER A 138 -6.34 -4.70 -2.43
CA SER A 138 -6.51 -5.46 -3.65
C SER A 138 -7.98 -5.71 -3.98
N GLU A 139 -8.79 -6.12 -3.00
CA GLU A 139 -10.23 -6.35 -3.17
C GLU A 139 -10.98 -5.07 -3.55
N SER A 140 -10.66 -3.95 -2.90
CA SER A 140 -11.31 -2.66 -3.17
C SER A 140 -11.01 -2.16 -4.60
N LEU A 141 -9.79 -2.35 -5.08
CA LEU A 141 -9.37 -1.94 -6.42
C LEU A 141 -10.00 -2.83 -7.49
N LEU A 142 -10.13 -4.13 -7.23
CA LEU A 142 -10.81 -5.05 -8.14
C LEU A 142 -12.30 -4.69 -8.29
N ALA A 143 -12.98 -4.39 -7.19
CA ALA A 143 -14.38 -3.95 -7.21
C ALA A 143 -14.55 -2.61 -7.97
N ALA A 144 -13.66 -1.63 -7.75
CA ALA A 144 -13.72 -0.37 -8.47
C ALA A 144 -13.54 -0.54 -10.00
N SER A 145 -12.76 -1.53 -10.43
CA SER A 145 -12.56 -1.82 -11.86
C SER A 145 -13.74 -2.52 -12.55
N SER A 146 -14.58 -3.25 -11.79
CA SER A 146 -15.73 -3.97 -12.36
C SER A 146 -16.96 -3.09 -12.58
N ASP A 147 -17.06 -1.98 -11.84
CA ASP A 147 -18.24 -1.11 -11.84
C ASP A 147 -18.17 -0.01 -12.93
N GLY A 148 -17.05 0.07 -13.65
CA GLY A 148 -16.78 1.06 -14.71
C GLY A 148 -17.11 0.62 -16.13
N LYS A 149 -18.05 -0.33 -16.32
CA LYS A 149 -18.53 -0.74 -17.66
C LYS A 149 -19.82 -0.04 -18.06
#